data_AF-A0A3D1XS12-F1
#
_entry.id   AF-A0A3D1XS12-F1
#
_cell.length_a   1.000
_cell.length_b   1.000
_cell.length_c   1.000
_cell.angle_alpha   90.00
_cell.angle_beta   90.00
_cell.angle_gamma   90.00
#
_symmetry.space_group_name_H-M   'P 1'
#
loop_
_entity.id
_entity.type
_entity.pdbx_description
1 polymer ?
#
loop_
_entity_poly.entity_id
_entity_poly.type
_entity_poly.pdbx_seq_one_letter_code
_entity_poly.pdbx_strand_id
1 'polypeptide(L)' 'MSPRYYISTTILIGVLTFAISYWQKKQTVREIFVVFLKVVTATAMIVGGVLAIVWLLAYLGIAQSGFFL' A
#
# COMPACT_ATOMS: atom_id res chain seq x y z
N MET A 1 -9.55 -27.94 32.47
CA MET A 1 -8.31 -27.59 31.74
C MET A 1 -7.35 -26.92 32.71
N SER A 2 -6.07 -27.33 32.75
CA SER A 2 -5.11 -26.81 33.73
C SER A 2 -4.55 -25.45 33.29
N PRO A 3 -4.40 -24.46 34.20
CA PRO A 3 -3.78 -23.15 33.91
C PRO A 3 -2.40 -23.24 33.25
N ARG A 4 -1.70 -24.36 33.45
CA ARG A 4 -0.40 -24.66 32.86
C ARG A 4 -0.40 -24.61 31.32
N TYR A 5 -1.50 -25.02 30.69
CA TYR A 5 -1.63 -24.97 29.23
C TYR A 5 -1.75 -23.54 28.70
N TYR A 6 -2.38 -22.63 29.45
CA TYR A 6 -2.47 -21.23 29.05
C TYR A 6 -1.10 -20.57 29.12
N ILE A 7 -0.35 -20.83 30.19
CA ILE A 7 0.99 -20.28 30.40
C ILE A 7 1.94 -20.76 29.28
N SER A 8 1.94 -22.05 28.95
CA SER A 8 2.79 -22.57 27.87
C SER A 8 2.42 -21.97 26.51
N THR A 9 1.13 -21.77 26.25
CA THR A 9 0.65 -21.21 24.97
C THR A 9 1.00 -19.72 24.85
N THR A 10 0.87 -18.95 25.94
CA THR A 10 1.26 -17.53 25.96
C THR A 10 2.76 -17.35 25.73
N ILE A 11 3.60 -18.20 26.33
CA ILE A 11 5.05 -18.17 26.10
C ILE A 11 5.37 -18.48 24.64
N LEU A 12 4.73 -19.51 24.07
CA LEU A 12 4.93 -19.92 22.69
C LEU A 12 4.51 -18.83 21.70
N ILE A 13 3.36 -18.18 21.94
CA ILE A 13 2.91 -17.03 21.15
C ILE A 13 3.90 -15.87 21.25
N GLY A 14 4.35 -15.54 22.47
CA GLY A 14 5.31 -14.46 22.68
C GLY A 14 6.64 -14.67 21.94
N VAL A 15 7.16 -15.89 21.98
CA VAL A 15 8.40 -16.28 21.26
C VAL A 15 8.19 -16.20 19.74
N LEU A 16 7.07 -16.71 19.22
CA LEU A 16 6.77 -16.63 17.79
C LEU A 16 6.59 -15.19 17.32
N THR A 17 5.85 -14.37 18.07
CA THR A 17 5.68 -12.95 17.75
C THR A 17 7.00 -12.21 17.75
N PHE A 18 7.87 -12.47 18.74
CA PHE A 18 9.21 -11.89 18.78
C PHE A 18 10.08 -12.36 17.60
N ALA A 19 10.07 -13.66 17.31
CA ALA A 19 10.79 -14.23 16.18
C ALA A 19 10.31 -13.64 14.84
N ILE A 20 9.00 -13.48 14.64
CA ILE A 20 8.42 -12.85 13.45
C ILE A 20 8.78 -11.37 13.39
N SER A 21 8.74 -10.63 14.49
CA SER A 21 9.15 -9.22 14.54
C SER A 21 10.64 -9.03 14.32
N TYR A 22 11.46 -10.02 14.70
CA TYR A 22 12.90 -10.03 14.48
C TYR A 22 13.25 -10.44 13.04
N TRP A 23 12.47 -11.36 12.47
CA TRP A 23 12.60 -11.85 11.09
C TRP A 23 12.04 -10.87 10.06
N GLN A 24 10.98 -10.13 10.41
CA GLN A 24 10.56 -8.94 9.69
C GLN A 24 11.71 -7.95 9.74
N LYS A 25 12.44 -7.85 8.64
CA LYS A 25 13.39 -6.77 8.40
C LYS A 25 12.66 -5.48 8.73
N LYS A 26 13.04 -4.82 9.84
CA LYS A 26 12.50 -3.51 10.22
C LYS A 26 12.68 -2.61 9.01
N GLN A 27 11.62 -2.43 8.23
CA GLN A 27 11.70 -1.54 7.10
C GLN A 27 11.98 -0.17 7.69
N THR A 28 13.13 0.39 7.33
CA THR A 28 13.48 1.71 7.81
C THR A 28 12.39 2.67 7.34
N VAL A 29 12.14 3.74 8.09
CA VAL A 29 11.21 4.81 7.68
C VAL A 29 11.52 5.26 6.25
N ARG A 30 12.80 5.24 5.86
CA ARG A 30 13.27 5.47 4.50
C ARG A 30 12.74 4.45 3.47
N GLU A 31 12.78 3.15 3.76
CA GLU A 31 12.25 2.11 2.86
C GLU A 31 10.73 2.27 2.67
N ILE A 32 10.00 2.52 3.76
CA ILE A 32 8.54 2.76 3.72
C ILE A 32 8.23 4.02 2.91
N PHE A 33 8.99 5.10 3.13
CA PHE A 33 8.83 6.35 2.41
C PHE A 33 9.12 6.21 0.90
N VAL A 34 10.12 5.41 0.53
CA VAL A 34 10.42 5.11 -0.89
C VAL A 34 9.29 4.33 -1.56
N VAL A 35 8.69 3.34 -0.87
CA VAL A 35 7.53 2.61 -1.39
C VAL A 35 6.33 3.56 -1.53
N PHE A 36 6.08 4.40 -0.53
CA PHE A 36 5.02 5.41 -0.59
C PHE A 36 5.21 6.36 -1.79
N LEU A 37 6.42 6.87 -2.01
CA LEU A 37 6.71 7.76 -3.13
C LEU A 37 6.51 7.08 -4.49
N LYS A 38 6.86 5.78 -4.61
CA LYS A 38 6.57 4.98 -5.81
C LYS A 38 5.07 4.89 -6.08
N VAL A 39 4.27 4.64 -5.05
CA VAL A 39 2.81 4.56 -5.17
C VAL A 39 2.24 5.91 -5.61
N VAL A 40 2.62 7.00 -4.93
CA VAL A 40 2.15 8.35 -5.27
C VAL A 40 2.51 8.72 -6.71
N THR A 41 3.74 8.45 -7.13
CA THR A 41 4.20 8.74 -8.51
C THR A 41 3.43 7.91 -9.53
N ALA A 42 3.19 6.62 -9.27
CA ALA A 42 2.42 5.76 -10.15
C ALA A 42 0.96 6.25 -10.28
N THR A 43 0.32 6.61 -9.17
CA THR A 43 -1.04 7.17 -9.18
C THR A 43 -1.09 8.48 -9.96
N ALA A 44 -0.13 9.38 -9.76
CA ALA A 44 -0.07 10.65 -10.48
C ALA A 44 0.10 10.44 -12.00
N MET A 45 0.93 9.48 -12.42
CA MET A 45 1.10 9.15 -13.83
C MET A 45 -0.18 8.60 -14.46
N ILE A 46 -0.89 7.72 -13.76
CA ILE A 46 -2.16 7.15 -14.25
C ILE A 46 -3.20 8.26 -14.39
N VAL A 47 -3.41 9.06 -13.35
CA VAL A 47 -4.39 10.16 -13.36
C VAL A 47 -4.04 11.18 -14.44
N GLY A 48 -2.78 11.61 -14.52
CA GLY A 48 -2.31 12.53 -15.54
C GLY A 48 -2.49 12.00 -16.95
N GLY A 49 -2.19 10.71 -17.18
CA GLY A 49 -2.39 10.05 -18.46
C GLY A 49 -3.86 10.01 -18.87
N VAL A 50 -4.75 9.66 -17.95
CA VAL A 50 -6.20 9.66 -18.19
C VAL A 50 -6.69 11.07 -18.54
N LEU A 51 -6.28 12.09 -17.78
CA LEU A 51 -6.65 13.48 -18.06
C LEU A 51 -6.16 13.94 -19.44
N ALA A 52 -4.93 13.60 -19.81
CA ALA A 52 -4.37 13.95 -21.12
C ALA A 52 -5.14 13.29 -22.27
N ILE A 53 -5.50 12.01 -22.13
CA ILE A 53 -6.30 11.28 -23.13
C ILE A 53 -7.69 11.91 -23.28
N VAL A 54 -8.33 12.26 -22.17
CA VAL A 54 -9.66 12.90 -22.19
C VAL A 54 -9.59 14.25 -22.89
N TRP A 55 -8.58 15.06 -22.58
CA TRP A 55 -8.36 16.34 -23.25
C TRP A 55 -8.16 16.16 -24.75
N LEU A 56 -7.36 15.17 -25.16
CA LEU A 56 -7.15 14.85 -26.56
C LEU A 56 -8.47 14.42 -27.25
N LEU A 57 -9.25 13.56 -26.61
CA LEU A 57 -10.54 13.11 -27.15
C LEU A 57 -11.56 14.25 -27.25
N ALA A 58 -11.55 15.18 -26.29
CA ALA A 58 -12.38 16.38 -26.32
C ALA A 58 -11.94 17.33 -27.44
N TYR A 59 -10.63 17.53 -27.63
CA TYR A 59 -10.08 18.29 -28.74
C TYR A 59 -10.47 17.71 -30.11
N LEU A 60 -10.51 16.38 -30.22
CA LEU A 60 -10.95 15.66 -31.42
C LEU A 60 -12.47 15.63 -31.60
N GLY A 61 -13.25 16.18 -30.65
CA GLY A 61 -14.72 16.17 -30.70
C GLY A 61 -15.36 14.81 -30.43
N ILE A 62 -14.58 13.82 -29.96
CA ILE A 62 -15.04 12.46 -29.67
C ILE A 62 -15.66 12.37 -28.27
N ALA A 63 -15.12 13.13 -27.31
CA ALA A 63 -15.60 13.14 -25.92
C ALA A 63 -16.22 14.48 -25.53
N GLN A 64 -17.31 14.43 -24.77
CA GLN A 64 -18.00 15.60 -24.27
C GLN A 64 -17.21 16.24 -23.11
N SER A 65 -17.15 17.57 -23.06
CA SER A 65 -16.30 18.33 -22.12
C SER A 65 -16.60 18.12 -20.63
N GLY A 66 -17.66 17.38 -20.28
CA GLY A 66 -18.09 17.06 -18.92
C GLY A 66 -17.81 15.62 -18.45
N PHE A 67 -17.03 14.82 -19.19
CA PHE A 67 -16.82 13.39 -18.85
C PHE A 67 -16.09 13.14 -17.50
N PHE A 68 -15.46 14.14 -16.90
CA PHE A 68 -14.68 14.02 -15.65
C PHE A 68 -15.04 15.05 -14.56
N LEU A 69 -16.11 15.84 -14.74
CA LEU A 69 -16.52 16.87 -13.77
C LEU A 69 -17.92 16.59 -13.24
#